data_AF-A0A254SAT1-F1
#
_entry.id   AF-A0A254SAT1-F1
#
_cell.length_a   1.000
_cell.length_b   1.000
_cell.length_c   1.000
_cell.angle_alpha   90.00
_cell.angle_beta   90.00
_cell.angle_gamma   90.00
#
_symmetry.space_group_name_H-M   'P 1'
#
loop_
_entity.id
_entity.type
_entity.pdbx_description
1 polymer ?
#
loop_
_entity_poly.entity_id
_entity_poly.type
_entity_poly.pdbx_seq_one_letter_code
_entity_poly.pdbx_strand_id
1 'polypeptide(L)'
;MAGRFPPLRNLRKTTLLAMVVFLGFFVHRIVMFFIDDDVSFTDSSDIELSPANSVVCRHIVNGEPFGSDSVFEENTRLYVFSSITNSARYQEDTLFHIWFLGIDTIFVEPCNLAGDVCSSMLASDLVELGEWSVDLVAGRKLLASRQFRVVAPSR
;
A
#
# COMPACT_ATOMS: atom_id res chain seq x y z
N MET A 1 28.43 -31.42 -39.78
CA MET A 1 28.91 -30.20 -40.47
C MET A 1 29.69 -29.38 -39.47
N ALA A 2 31.03 -29.49 -39.50
CA ALA A 2 31.90 -28.84 -38.52
C ALA A 2 32.20 -27.41 -38.98
N GLY A 3 31.63 -26.43 -38.28
CA GLY A 3 31.92 -25.01 -38.51
C GLY A 3 33.36 -24.69 -38.13
N ARG A 4 34.20 -24.43 -39.13
CA ARG A 4 35.55 -23.87 -38.95
C ARG A 4 35.40 -22.41 -38.51
N PHE A 5 35.53 -22.16 -37.21
CA PHE A 5 35.66 -20.80 -36.70
C PHE A 5 36.98 -20.20 -37.26
N PRO A 6 36.94 -19.01 -37.89
CA PRO A 6 38.15 -18.37 -38.39
C PRO A 6 39.10 -18.04 -37.22
N PRO A 7 40.42 -18.12 -37.42
CA PRO A 7 41.38 -17.90 -36.35
C PRO A 7 41.27 -16.48 -35.78
N LEU A 8 41.04 -16.37 -34.48
CA LEU A 8 40.94 -15.12 -33.69
C LEU A 8 42.20 -14.22 -33.74
N ARG A 9 43.23 -14.62 -34.50
CA ARG A 9 44.57 -14.01 -34.51
C ARG A 9 44.63 -12.66 -35.23
N ASN A 10 43.63 -12.34 -36.07
CA ASN A 10 43.55 -11.08 -36.82
C ASN A 10 42.53 -10.09 -36.25
N LEU A 11 41.94 -10.36 -35.08
CA LEU A 11 41.10 -9.38 -34.40
C LEU A 11 41.97 -8.25 -33.86
N ARG A 12 41.67 -7.02 -34.27
CA ARG A 12 42.33 -5.83 -33.71
C ARG A 12 42.08 -5.83 -32.20
N LYS A 13 43.11 -5.49 -31.42
CA LYS A 13 43.02 -5.44 -29.94
C LYS A 13 41.83 -4.61 -29.45
N THR A 14 41.46 -3.58 -30.21
CA THR A 14 40.28 -2.74 -29.98
C THR A 14 38.96 -3.51 -30.10
N THR A 15 38.84 -4.42 -31.07
CA THR A 15 37.66 -5.28 -31.24
C THR A 15 37.54 -6.30 -30.11
N LEU A 16 38.68 -6.81 -29.62
CA LEU A 16 38.71 -7.71 -28.47
C LEU A 16 38.28 -6.99 -27.18
N LEU A 17 38.76 -5.77 -26.97
CA LEU A 17 38.35 -4.92 -25.85
C LEU A 17 36.85 -4.62 -25.91
N ALA A 18 36.32 -4.24 -27.07
CA ALA A 18 34.90 -3.96 -27.26
C ALA A 18 34.04 -5.20 -26.97
N MET A 19 34.45 -6.38 -27.45
CA MET A 19 33.79 -7.66 -27.16
C MET A 19 33.74 -7.95 -25.66
N VAL A 20 34.84 -7.76 -24.95
CA VAL A 20 34.91 -8.01 -23.49
C VAL A 20 34.00 -7.05 -22.73
N VAL A 21 33.98 -5.77 -23.10
CA VAL A 21 33.09 -4.77 -22.47
C VAL A 21 31.61 -5.12 -22.73
N PHE A 22 31.27 -5.50 -23.97
CA PHE A 22 29.91 -5.93 -24.30
C PHE A 22 29.49 -7.19 -23.53
N LEU A 23 30.36 -8.20 -23.45
CA LEU A 23 30.10 -9.42 -22.69
C LEU A 23 29.93 -9.12 -21.20
N GLY A 24 30.77 -8.26 -20.62
CA GLY A 24 30.63 -7.82 -19.24
C GLY A 24 29.30 -7.11 -18.99
N PHE A 25 28.88 -6.23 -19.91
CA PHE A 25 27.58 -5.56 -19.85
C PHE A 25 26.42 -6.55 -19.92
N PHE A 26 26.45 -7.51 -20.86
CA PHE A 26 25.40 -8.52 -21.01
C PHE A 26 25.33 -9.45 -19.81
N VAL A 27 26.46 -9.93 -19.30
CA VAL A 27 26.51 -10.77 -18.10
C VAL A 27 25.96 -10.01 -16.89
N HIS A 28 26.38 -8.76 -16.69
CA HIS A 28 25.84 -7.90 -15.63
C HIS A 28 24.32 -7.72 -15.78
N ARG A 29 23.83 -7.43 -16.99
CA ARG A 29 22.38 -7.26 -17.25
C ARG A 29 21.58 -8.54 -16.99
N ILE A 30 22.11 -9.70 -17.39
CA ILE A 30 21.47 -11.00 -17.17
C ILE A 30 21.48 -11.34 -15.68
N VAL A 31 22.59 -11.14 -14.98
CA VAL A 31 22.68 -11.37 -13.54
C VAL A 31 21.72 -10.45 -12.77
N MET A 32 21.66 -9.16 -13.10
CA MET A 32 20.68 -8.25 -12.50
C MET A 32 19.24 -8.66 -12.82
N PHE A 33 18.96 -9.13 -14.04
CA PHE A 33 17.63 -9.63 -14.40
C PHE A 33 17.21 -10.85 -13.56
N PHE A 34 18.14 -11.78 -13.27
CA PHE A 34 17.84 -12.93 -12.41
C PHE A 34 17.83 -12.58 -10.91
N ILE A 35 18.58 -11.57 -10.47
CA ILE A 35 18.55 -11.10 -9.08
C ILE A 35 17.25 -10.30 -8.81
N ASP A 36 16.74 -9.54 -9.78
CA ASP A 36 15.46 -8.82 -9.67
C ASP A 36 14.24 -9.76 -9.65
N ASP A 37 14.33 -10.98 -10.17
CA ASP A 37 13.25 -11.98 -10.05
C ASP A 37 13.15 -12.58 -8.63
N ASP A 38 14.28 -12.68 -7.89
CA ASP A 38 14.32 -13.12 -6.49
C ASP A 38 14.13 -11.96 -5.48
N VAL A 39 14.31 -10.73 -5.93
CA VAL A 39 13.97 -9.53 -5.16
C VAL A 39 12.88 -8.80 -5.91
N SER A 40 11.62 -9.15 -5.61
CA SER A 40 10.43 -8.47 -6.10
C SER A 40 10.44 -6.97 -5.71
N PHE A 41 11.24 -6.17 -6.38
CA PHE A 41 11.04 -4.75 -6.54
C PHE A 41 10.05 -4.61 -7.69
N THR A 42 8.78 -4.74 -7.33
CA THR A 42 7.66 -4.32 -8.17
C THR A 42 7.94 -2.92 -8.69
N ASP A 43 8.00 -2.85 -10.01
CA ASP A 43 8.04 -1.66 -10.84
C ASP A 43 7.17 -0.54 -10.24
N SER A 44 7.82 0.57 -9.94
CA SER A 44 7.22 1.81 -9.45
C SER A 44 6.53 2.58 -10.59
N SER A 45 5.62 1.91 -11.31
CA SER A 45 4.74 2.57 -12.28
C SER A 45 3.34 1.98 -12.43
N ASP A 46 2.98 0.94 -11.67
CA ASP A 46 1.58 0.62 -11.47
C ASP A 46 1.02 1.51 -10.35
N ILE A 47 -0.02 2.26 -10.71
CA ILE A 47 -0.96 2.87 -9.78
C ILE A 47 -1.46 1.72 -8.88
N GLU A 48 -0.82 1.53 -7.72
CA GLU A 48 -1.33 0.65 -6.67
C GLU A 48 -2.67 1.25 -6.26
N LEU A 49 -3.76 0.73 -6.85
CA LEU A 49 -5.05 0.73 -6.17
C LEU A 49 -4.75 0.24 -4.76
N SER A 50 -4.99 1.09 -3.74
CA SER A 50 -4.73 0.71 -2.36
C SER A 50 -5.26 -0.71 -2.13
N PRO A 51 -4.44 -1.63 -1.57
CA PRO A 51 -4.83 -3.03 -1.39
C PRO A 51 -6.11 -3.19 -0.57
N ALA A 52 -6.52 -2.14 0.13
CA ALA A 52 -7.83 -1.98 0.72
C ALA A 52 -8.48 -0.65 0.30
N ASN A 53 -9.81 -0.65 0.13
CA ASN A 53 -10.61 0.56 -0.02
C ASN A 53 -11.20 0.92 1.35
N SER A 54 -10.92 2.13 1.86
CA SER A 54 -11.41 2.59 3.15
C SER A 54 -12.34 3.81 3.00
N VAL A 55 -13.42 3.79 3.79
CA VAL A 55 -14.45 4.81 3.82
C VAL A 55 -14.79 5.14 5.28
N VAL A 56 -14.85 6.43 5.60
CA VAL A 56 -15.37 6.91 6.89
C VAL A 56 -16.86 7.19 6.73
N CYS A 57 -17.67 6.78 7.70
CA CYS A 57 -19.12 6.88 7.66
C CYS A 57 -19.71 7.11 9.05
N ARG A 58 -20.96 7.58 9.11
CA ARG A 58 -21.68 7.81 10.37
C ARG A 58 -22.24 6.54 10.98
N HIS A 59 -22.62 5.58 10.14
CA HIS A 59 -23.21 4.31 10.56
C HIS A 59 -22.81 3.16 9.64
N ILE A 60 -22.81 1.95 10.18
CA ILE A 60 -22.75 0.72 9.38
C ILE A 60 -24.11 0.03 9.53
N VAL A 61 -24.84 -0.13 8.43
CA VAL A 61 -26.19 -0.70 8.40
C VAL A 61 -26.14 -1.95 7.54
N ASN A 62 -26.53 -3.10 8.10
CA ASN A 62 -26.50 -4.40 7.40
C ASN A 62 -25.14 -4.77 6.79
N GLY A 63 -24.03 -4.30 7.39
CA GLY A 63 -22.68 -4.57 6.90
C GLY A 63 -22.21 -3.63 5.80
N GLU A 64 -22.95 -2.56 5.49
CA GLU A 64 -22.55 -1.55 4.51
C GLU A 64 -22.40 -0.16 5.16
N PRO A 65 -21.45 0.67 4.71
CA PRO A 65 -21.28 2.03 5.22
C PRO A 65 -22.44 2.93 4.77
N PHE A 66 -23.03 3.65 5.72
CA PHE A 66 -24.11 4.62 5.49
C PHE A 66 -23.71 6.01 5.99
N GLY A 67 -24.03 7.04 5.20
CA GLY A 67 -23.62 8.42 5.48
C GLY A 67 -22.11 8.59 5.37
N SER A 68 -21.51 8.03 4.32
CA SER A 68 -20.11 8.24 3.97
C SER A 68 -19.90 9.65 3.42
N ASP A 69 -18.93 10.36 3.97
CA ASP A 69 -18.57 11.72 3.55
C ASP A 69 -17.07 11.96 3.79
N SER A 70 -16.55 13.10 3.34
CA SER A 70 -15.24 13.63 3.72
C SER A 70 -15.34 14.69 4.81
N VAL A 71 -16.55 15.16 5.13
CA VAL A 71 -16.79 16.18 6.16
C VAL A 71 -17.83 15.68 7.17
N PHE A 72 -17.48 15.74 8.45
CA PHE A 72 -18.32 15.30 9.56
C PHE A 72 -18.48 16.40 10.61
N GLU A 73 -19.52 16.28 11.42
CA GLU A 73 -19.77 17.23 12.51
C GLU A 73 -19.11 16.74 13.81
N GLU A 74 -18.64 17.68 14.63
CA GLU A 74 -18.13 17.39 15.98
C GLU A 74 -19.16 16.63 16.83
N ASN A 75 -18.70 15.86 17.82
CA ASN A 75 -19.54 15.06 18.72
C ASN A 75 -20.41 14.01 18.00
N THR A 76 -20.09 13.67 16.76
CA THR A 76 -20.71 12.55 16.06
C THR A 76 -19.87 11.30 16.21
N ARG A 77 -20.52 10.14 16.30
CA ARG A 77 -19.82 8.87 16.28
C ARG A 77 -19.43 8.55 14.84
N LEU A 78 -18.18 8.17 14.63
CA LEU A 78 -17.66 7.83 13.31
C LEU A 78 -17.23 6.37 13.26
N TYR A 79 -17.41 5.77 12.09
CA TYR A 79 -16.98 4.42 11.79
C TYR A 79 -16.06 4.47 10.59
N VAL A 80 -15.02 3.66 10.60
CA VAL A 80 -14.25 3.38 9.39
C VAL A 80 -14.60 1.98 8.90
N PHE A 81 -14.86 1.90 7.60
CA PHE A 81 -15.16 0.68 6.89
C PHE A 81 -14.05 0.46 5.85
N SER A 82 -13.31 -0.63 6.00
CA SER A 82 -12.19 -0.96 5.12
C SER A 82 -12.44 -2.32 4.47
N SER A 83 -12.62 -2.33 3.15
CA SER A 83 -12.73 -3.53 2.33
C SER A 83 -11.35 -3.95 1.85
N ILE A 84 -10.88 -5.15 2.19
CA ILE A 84 -9.53 -5.63 1.91
C ILE A 84 -9.60 -6.65 0.77
N THR A 85 -8.90 -6.35 -0.32
CA THR A 85 -8.75 -7.31 -1.42
C THR A 85 -7.75 -8.38 -0.97
N ASN A 86 -8.21 -9.63 -0.81
CA ASN A 86 -7.44 -10.78 -0.32
C ASN A 86 -7.18 -10.78 1.21
N SER A 87 -8.26 -10.72 1.99
CA SER A 87 -8.23 -10.80 3.47
C SER A 87 -7.54 -12.06 4.01
N ALA A 88 -7.59 -13.17 3.27
CA ALA A 88 -6.98 -14.45 3.66
C ALA A 88 -5.48 -14.34 3.94
N ARG A 89 -4.77 -13.42 3.26
CA ARG A 89 -3.34 -13.16 3.48
C ARG A 89 -3.06 -12.46 4.81
N TYR A 90 -4.06 -11.78 5.37
CA TYR A 90 -3.96 -10.97 6.57
C TYR A 90 -4.72 -11.58 7.76
N GLN A 91 -5.25 -12.80 7.64
CA GLN A 91 -5.94 -13.48 8.75
C GLN A 91 -5.01 -13.82 9.92
N GLU A 92 -3.72 -14.00 9.65
CA GLU A 92 -2.71 -14.25 10.70
C GLU A 92 -2.20 -12.95 11.36
N ASP A 93 -2.30 -11.82 10.65
CA ASP A 93 -1.88 -10.51 11.15
C ASP A 93 -3.05 -9.80 11.85
N THR A 94 -2.76 -9.15 12.97
CA THR A 94 -3.73 -8.23 13.58
C THR A 94 -3.72 -6.92 12.79
N LEU A 95 -4.87 -6.61 12.19
CA LEU A 95 -5.09 -5.36 11.47
C LEU A 95 -5.48 -4.27 12.46
N PHE A 96 -4.90 -3.08 12.28
CA PHE A 96 -5.17 -1.93 13.13
C PHE A 96 -5.70 -0.76 12.31
N HIS A 97 -6.66 -0.05 12.89
CA HIS A 97 -7.00 1.31 12.49
C HIS A 97 -6.35 2.29 13.44
N ILE A 98 -5.54 3.18 12.87
CA ILE A 98 -4.83 4.24 13.59
C ILE A 98 -5.47 5.57 13.21
N TRP A 99 -6.01 6.28 14.19
CA TRP A 99 -6.68 7.55 14.02
C TRP A 99 -5.75 8.70 14.40
N PHE A 100 -5.68 9.69 13.53
CA PHE A 100 -4.86 10.87 13.71
C PHE A 100 -5.71 12.13 13.63
N LEU A 101 -5.37 13.09 14.48
CA LEU A 101 -5.81 14.48 14.40
C LEU A 101 -4.59 15.31 14.00
N GLY A 102 -4.54 15.77 12.75
CA GLY A 102 -3.35 16.38 12.17
C GLY A 102 -2.16 15.41 12.17
N ILE A 103 -1.20 15.63 13.08
CA ILE A 103 -0.01 14.78 13.25
C ILE A 103 -0.08 13.89 14.49
N ASP A 104 -1.05 14.13 15.37
CA ASP A 104 -1.14 13.48 16.67
C ASP A 104 -1.96 12.19 16.56
N THR A 105 -1.41 11.10 17.07
CA THR A 105 -2.13 9.83 17.16
C THR A 105 -3.11 9.88 18.33
N ILE A 106 -4.41 9.88 18.03
CA ILE A 106 -5.46 9.97 19.05
C ILE A 106 -5.86 8.59 19.55
N PHE A 107 -6.02 7.65 18.61
CA PHE A 107 -6.61 6.36 18.93
C PHE A 107 -6.04 5.25 18.05
N VAL A 108 -5.74 4.10 18.66
CA VAL A 108 -5.25 2.91 17.95
C VAL A 108 -6.11 1.74 18.40
N GLU A 109 -6.81 1.12 17.46
CA GLU A 109 -7.72 0.02 17.76
C GLU A 109 -7.52 -1.13 16.78
N PRO A 110 -7.44 -2.39 17.24
CA PRO A 110 -7.52 -3.53 16.35
C PRO A 110 -8.89 -3.51 15.65
N CYS A 111 -8.89 -3.65 14.32
CA CYS A 111 -10.16 -3.67 13.63
C CYS A 111 -10.88 -5.00 13.81
N ASN A 112 -12.21 -4.95 13.81
CA ASN A 112 -13.02 -6.14 13.83
C ASN A 112 -13.16 -6.67 12.40
N LEU A 113 -12.54 -7.82 12.14
CA LEU A 113 -12.52 -8.47 10.83
C LEU A 113 -13.74 -9.40 10.70
N ALA A 114 -14.62 -9.10 9.74
CA ALA A 114 -15.76 -9.91 9.37
C ALA A 114 -15.69 -10.22 7.87
N GLY A 115 -15.15 -11.39 7.52
CA GLY A 115 -14.87 -11.74 6.12
C GLY A 115 -13.79 -10.84 5.52
N ASP A 116 -14.10 -10.16 4.42
CA ASP A 116 -13.17 -9.24 3.73
C ASP A 116 -13.24 -7.79 4.25
N VAL A 117 -14.01 -7.56 5.31
CA VAL A 117 -14.27 -6.22 5.85
C VAL A 117 -13.63 -6.09 7.22
N CYS A 118 -12.90 -5.00 7.39
CA CYS A 118 -12.26 -4.57 8.63
C CYS A 118 -12.91 -3.25 9.05
N SER A 119 -13.47 -3.20 10.27
CA SER A 119 -14.17 -2.02 10.77
C SER A 119 -13.78 -1.66 12.19
N SER A 120 -13.79 -0.37 12.51
CA SER A 120 -13.63 0.13 13.89
C SER A 120 -14.43 1.41 14.10
N MET A 121 -14.51 1.88 15.35
CA MET A 121 -15.37 2.97 15.75
C MET A 121 -14.58 4.02 16.55
N LEU A 122 -14.76 5.29 16.18
CA LEU A 122 -14.32 6.42 16.98
C LEU A 122 -15.52 6.95 17.78
N ALA A 123 -15.40 6.92 19.11
CA ALA A 123 -16.43 7.41 20.02
C ALA A 123 -16.62 8.93 19.88
N SER A 124 -17.86 9.40 20.06
CA SER A 124 -18.23 10.80 19.79
C SER A 124 -17.48 11.82 20.65
N ASP A 125 -17.09 11.44 21.86
CA ASP A 125 -16.34 12.26 22.82
C ASP A 125 -14.87 12.46 22.42
N LEU A 126 -14.35 11.64 21.51
CA LEU A 126 -13.00 11.76 20.95
C LEU A 126 -12.98 12.51 19.61
N VAL A 127 -14.15 12.83 19.05
CA VAL A 127 -14.26 13.50 17.74
C VAL A 127 -14.19 15.01 17.94
N GLU A 128 -12.97 15.52 17.88
CA GLU A 128 -12.63 16.94 17.95
C GLU A 128 -12.59 17.62 16.56
N LEU A 129 -12.70 18.94 16.53
CA LEU A 129 -12.59 19.75 15.32
C LEU A 129 -11.19 19.66 14.69
N GLY A 130 -11.12 19.51 13.37
CA GLY A 130 -9.86 19.57 12.65
C GLY A 130 -9.77 18.65 11.43
N GLU A 131 -8.55 18.52 10.92
CA GLU A 131 -8.21 17.58 9.86
C GLU A 131 -7.85 16.23 10.48
N TRP A 132 -8.53 15.19 10.04
CA TRP A 132 -8.35 13.84 10.53
C TRP A 132 -7.84 12.92 9.44
N SER A 133 -7.10 11.90 9.86
CA SER A 133 -6.83 10.75 9.01
C SER A 133 -6.98 9.44 9.76
N VAL A 134 -7.31 8.39 9.03
CA VAL A 134 -7.32 7.03 9.55
C VAL A 134 -6.53 6.12 8.62
N ASP A 135 -5.57 5.42 9.21
CA ASP A 135 -4.69 4.49 8.51
C ASP A 135 -5.06 3.06 8.89
N LEU A 136 -5.23 2.22 7.88
CA LEU A 136 -5.31 0.77 8.04
C LEU A 136 -3.92 0.18 7.87
N VAL A 137 -3.43 -0.51 8.90
CA VAL A 137 -2.11 -1.13 8.89
C VAL A 137 -2.18 -2.62 9.21
N ALA A 138 -1.30 -3.39 8.56
CA ALA A 138 -0.98 -4.78 8.87
C ALA A 138 0.48 -4.86 9.31
N GLY A 139 0.72 -4.97 10.62
CA GLY A 139 2.07 -4.91 11.18
C GLY A 139 2.78 -3.60 10.84
N ARG A 140 3.74 -3.65 9.91
CA ARG A 140 4.50 -2.47 9.44
C ARG A 140 4.03 -1.93 8.08
N LYS A 141 3.08 -2.59 7.43
CA LYS A 141 2.60 -2.22 6.11
C LYS A 141 1.35 -1.36 6.22
N LEU A 142 1.38 -0.18 5.61
CA LEU A 142 0.19 0.64 5.38
C LEU A 142 -0.61 0.02 4.22
N LEU A 143 -1.89 -0.26 4.45
CA LEU A 143 -2.79 -0.86 3.47
C LEU A 143 -3.71 0.19 2.83
N ALA A 144 -4.23 1.11 3.62
CA ALA A 144 -5.07 2.20 3.15
C ALA A 144 -4.96 3.39 4.09
N SER A 145 -5.16 4.59 3.56
CA SER A 145 -5.24 5.81 4.35
C SER A 145 -6.43 6.63 3.87
N ARG A 146 -7.20 7.19 4.81
CA ARG A 146 -8.33 8.04 4.50
C ARG A 146 -8.27 9.34 5.28
N GLN A 147 -8.37 10.45 4.57
CA GLN A 147 -8.44 11.79 5.16
C GLN A 147 -9.89 12.28 5.17
N PHE A 148 -10.26 12.97 6.23
CA PHE A 148 -11.56 13.62 6.40
C PHE A 148 -11.42 14.82 7.34
N ARG A 149 -12.45 15.65 7.41
CA ARG A 149 -12.45 16.86 8.24
C ARG A 149 -13.65 16.87 9.18
N VAL A 150 -13.43 17.29 10.40
CA VAL A 150 -14.48 17.51 11.39
C VAL A 150 -14.71 19.01 11.55
N VAL A 151 -15.96 19.43 11.35
CA VAL A 151 -16.38 20.83 11.42
C VAL A 151 -17.41 21.03 12.53
N ALA A 152 -17.59 22.30 12.92
CA ALA A 152 -18.62 22.66 13.88
C ALA A 152 -20.00 22.29 13.32
N PRO A 153 -20.94 21.85 14.19
CA PRO A 153 -22.28 21.48 13.76
C PRO A 153 -22.96 22.64 13.03
N SER A 154 -23.55 22.33 11.88
CA SER A 154 -24.31 23.31 11.12
C SER A 154 -25.59 23.67 11.89
N ARG A 155 -25.77 24.97 12.17
CA ARG A 155 -26.96 25.50 12.88
C ARG A 155 -28.18 25.58 11.98
#